data_AF-A0A370F322-F1
#
_entry.id   AF-A0A370F322-F1
#
_cell.length_a   1.000
_cell.length_b   1.000
_cell.length_c   1.000
_cell.angle_alpha   90.00
_cell.angle_beta   90.00
_cell.angle_gamma   90.00
#
_symmetry.space_group_name_H-M   'P 1'
#
loop_
_entity.id
_entity.type
_entity.pdbx_description
1 polymer ?
#
loop_
_entity_poly.entity_id
_entity_poly.type
_entity_poly.pdbx_seq_one_letter_code
_entity_poly.pdbx_strand_id
1 'polypeptide(L)'
;LLDPAVGVVSDTVASLDGLPLVGELGLSDTLAPVTGLVDNVGSTVSGALSPLLGDSFTANDPNVLDPVDDVVGAATGAVDGLVSPLTEGLLGSNVVHDVLSGVTQQVDYVTDGVANITDGALGGDLLGGVLGSDGLLGGLTGGDLLGGDLLGGVLGQDGLLGGLTGGDLLGGDLLGGALGQDGLLGGLTGDDLLGGIAGDTGIVGGLLDTVAGDGGLLGGVTGGELLGGDLLGNVLGDDGLLGGIASGNLTGGGAIGGLLGDDGIVGGLLDTVAGADGVLGNVTGGDLLDSVLGGNGLVDGALNGATGANDLLDSVLGDNGALTGVLDTVAGESGLLGGGLAGPAGGLLSGDGAVGGLLGSLVGTVAGTTEPVSSGTATGAANSPVGAVSGLLHNLLG
;
A
#
# COMPACT_ATOMS: atom_id res chain seq x y z
N LEU A 1 76.51 53.91 46.39
CA LEU A 1 75.40 54.84 46.09
C LEU A 1 74.54 54.83 47.33
N LEU A 2 74.31 56.01 47.89
CA LEU A 2 74.02 56.22 49.31
C LEU A 2 72.72 55.51 49.71
N ASP A 3 72.81 54.62 50.69
CA ASP A 3 71.66 54.05 51.38
C ASP A 3 71.14 55.12 52.37
N PRO A 4 69.97 55.72 52.14
CA PRO A 4 69.51 56.81 52.99
C PRO A 4 69.01 56.35 54.36
N ALA A 5 68.91 55.04 54.63
CA ALA A 5 68.28 54.51 55.83
C ALA A 5 69.12 53.51 56.63
N VAL A 6 70.20 52.96 56.05
CA VAL A 6 71.16 52.15 56.82
C VAL A 6 71.81 53.01 57.89
N GLY A 7 71.64 52.57 59.13
CA GLY A 7 72.14 53.28 60.29
C GLY A 7 71.18 54.33 60.86
N VAL A 8 70.11 54.75 60.18
CA VAL A 8 69.16 55.73 60.76
C VAL A 8 68.48 55.14 61.99
N VAL A 9 68.03 53.89 61.94
CA VAL A 9 67.41 53.20 63.08
C VAL A 9 68.46 52.85 64.15
N SER A 10 69.69 52.52 63.74
CA SER A 10 70.80 52.27 64.67
C SER A 10 71.20 53.54 65.44
N ASP A 11 71.33 54.68 64.76
CA ASP A 11 71.64 55.98 65.32
C ASP A 11 70.50 56.47 66.23
N THR A 12 69.27 56.20 65.80
CA THR A 12 68.08 56.43 66.60
C THR A 12 68.11 55.62 67.91
N VAL A 13 68.38 54.32 67.85
CA VAL A 13 68.46 53.47 69.05
C VAL A 13 69.63 53.85 69.97
N ALA A 14 70.76 54.25 69.39
CA ALA A 14 71.87 54.82 70.16
C ALA A 14 71.46 56.12 70.88
N SER A 15 70.62 56.96 70.27
CA SER A 15 70.08 58.15 70.92
C SER A 15 69.14 57.84 72.09
N LEU A 16 68.41 56.71 72.10
CA LEU A 16 67.57 56.33 73.24
C LEU A 16 68.39 55.91 74.45
N ASP A 17 69.51 55.22 74.22
CA ASP A 17 70.39 54.73 75.28
C ASP A 17 71.01 55.88 76.10
N GLY A 18 71.18 57.04 75.46
CA GLY A 18 71.69 58.25 76.11
C GLY A 18 70.74 58.94 77.09
N LEU A 19 69.50 58.48 77.24
CA LEU A 19 68.48 59.12 78.10
C LEU A 19 68.41 58.48 79.50
N PRO A 20 68.38 59.29 80.59
CA PRO A 20 68.58 58.80 81.96
C PRO A 20 67.50 57.83 82.47
N LEU A 21 66.23 57.94 82.02
CA LEU A 21 65.16 57.01 82.42
C LEU A 21 64.99 55.81 81.48
N VAL A 22 65.53 55.88 80.26
CA VAL A 22 65.26 54.94 79.15
C VAL A 22 66.45 54.00 78.94
N GLY A 23 67.68 54.49 79.10
CA GLY A 23 68.89 53.66 79.07
C GLY A 23 68.91 52.61 80.18
N GLU A 24 68.37 52.92 81.38
CA GLU A 24 68.27 51.94 82.48
C GLU A 24 67.22 50.83 82.24
N LEU A 25 66.35 50.98 81.24
CA LEU A 25 65.33 49.97 80.89
C LEU A 25 65.83 48.91 79.90
N GLY A 26 67.08 49.01 79.42
CA GLY A 26 67.65 48.02 78.49
C GLY A 26 66.93 47.92 77.15
N LEU A 27 66.28 49.01 76.72
CA LEU A 27 65.49 49.02 75.48
C LEU A 27 66.37 48.94 74.24
N SER A 28 67.62 49.43 74.28
CA SER A 28 68.60 49.24 73.21
C SER A 28 68.85 47.76 72.92
N ASP A 29 69.07 46.94 73.96
CA ASP A 29 69.25 45.49 73.82
C ASP A 29 67.99 44.78 73.31
N THR A 30 66.81 45.34 73.62
CA THR A 30 65.50 44.80 73.17
C THR A 30 65.18 45.20 71.73
N LEU A 31 65.62 46.39 71.29
CA LEU A 31 65.39 46.92 69.93
C LEU A 31 66.51 46.56 68.96
N ALA A 32 67.70 46.13 69.43
CA ALA A 32 68.81 45.71 68.59
C ALA A 32 68.46 44.63 67.54
N PRO A 33 67.60 43.62 67.84
CA PRO A 33 67.13 42.69 66.81
C PRO A 33 66.29 43.37 65.71
N VAL A 34 65.56 44.42 66.06
CA VAL A 34 64.70 45.17 65.12
C VAL A 34 65.55 46.12 64.28
N THR A 35 66.53 46.81 64.87
CA THR A 35 67.47 47.66 64.12
C THR A 35 68.30 46.82 63.14
N GLY A 36 68.82 45.69 63.62
CA GLY A 36 69.53 44.73 62.79
C GLY A 36 68.64 44.16 61.68
N LEU A 37 67.34 43.93 61.92
CA LEU A 37 66.43 43.49 60.88
C LEU A 37 66.23 44.59 59.81
N VAL A 38 66.06 45.85 60.22
CA VAL A 38 65.87 46.97 59.28
C VAL A 38 67.12 47.21 58.43
N ASP A 39 68.30 47.21 59.04
CA ASP A 39 69.57 47.37 58.31
C ASP A 39 69.84 46.19 57.37
N ASN A 40 69.51 44.97 57.79
CA ASN A 40 69.61 43.79 56.94
C ASN A 40 68.62 43.83 55.79
N VAL A 41 67.38 44.26 56.01
CA VAL A 41 66.37 44.40 54.94
C VAL A 41 66.79 45.50 53.96
N GLY A 42 67.21 46.66 54.44
CA GLY A 42 67.72 47.75 53.59
C GLY A 42 68.92 47.30 52.74
N SER A 43 69.92 46.67 53.37
CA SER A 43 71.10 46.14 52.67
C SER A 43 70.76 45.01 51.70
N THR A 44 69.80 44.15 52.04
CA THR A 44 69.37 43.04 51.18
C THR A 44 68.61 43.56 49.96
N VAL A 45 67.70 44.52 50.15
CA VAL A 45 66.95 45.13 49.05
C VAL A 45 67.90 45.93 48.16
N SER A 46 68.75 46.77 48.72
CA SER A 46 69.75 47.54 47.96
C SER A 46 70.74 46.62 47.22
N GLY A 47 71.23 45.57 47.88
CA GLY A 47 72.11 44.57 47.28
C GLY A 47 71.44 43.69 46.22
N ALA A 48 70.14 43.42 46.34
CA ALA A 48 69.36 42.69 45.34
C ALA A 48 69.03 43.56 44.12
N LEU A 49 68.76 44.84 44.33
CA LEU A 49 68.43 45.76 43.25
C LEU A 49 69.69 46.25 42.52
N SER A 50 70.82 46.47 43.19
CA SER A 50 72.03 47.05 42.57
C SER A 50 72.49 46.36 41.27
N PRO A 51 72.51 45.02 41.14
CA PRO A 51 72.88 44.36 39.87
C PRO A 51 71.86 44.56 38.75
N LEU A 52 70.60 44.85 39.09
CA LEU A 52 69.49 45.05 38.15
C LEU A 52 69.34 46.50 37.72
N LEU A 53 69.82 47.44 38.54
CA LEU A 53 69.70 48.88 38.30
C LEU A 53 70.67 49.39 37.21
N GLY A 54 71.81 48.72 37.03
CA GLY A 54 72.80 49.14 36.03
C GLY A 54 73.40 50.52 36.31
N ASP A 55 74.14 51.05 35.34
CA ASP A 55 74.87 52.33 35.47
C ASP A 55 73.97 53.57 35.32
N SER A 56 72.73 53.39 34.84
CA SER A 56 71.79 54.47 34.54
C SER A 56 70.94 54.92 35.72
N PHE A 57 71.00 54.21 36.85
CA PHE A 57 70.14 54.48 38.00
C PHE A 57 70.54 55.72 38.78
N THR A 58 69.55 56.55 39.08
CA THR A 58 69.63 57.75 39.91
C THR A 58 68.60 57.65 41.03
N ALA A 59 69.02 57.93 42.27
CA ALA A 59 68.13 57.93 43.43
C ALA A 59 67.46 59.30 43.59
N ASN A 60 66.20 59.29 44.07
CA ASN A 60 65.26 60.40 44.09
C ASN A 60 65.08 61.00 42.68
N ASP A 61 64.86 60.13 41.70
CA ASP A 61 64.67 60.51 40.30
C ASP A 61 63.18 60.63 39.95
N PRO A 62 62.69 61.80 39.49
CA PRO A 62 61.27 61.98 39.21
C PRO A 62 60.73 60.98 38.18
N ASN A 63 59.77 60.16 38.60
CA ASN A 63 59.20 59.12 37.78
C ASN A 63 57.68 58.95 37.99
N VAL A 64 57.11 57.94 37.33
CA VAL A 64 55.65 57.71 37.33
C VAL A 64 55.12 57.20 38.67
N LEU A 65 56.02 56.79 39.57
CA LEU A 65 55.69 56.23 40.86
C LEU A 65 55.94 57.22 42.01
N ASP A 66 56.44 58.44 41.76
CA ASP A 66 56.51 59.55 42.74
C ASP A 66 55.21 59.79 43.54
N PRO A 67 53.99 59.56 42.99
CA PRO A 67 52.79 59.67 43.81
C PRO A 67 52.73 58.66 44.98
N VAL A 68 53.52 57.58 44.93
CA VAL A 68 53.50 56.50 45.93
C VAL A 68 54.33 56.86 47.16
N ASP A 69 55.57 57.30 46.98
CA ASP A 69 56.41 57.79 48.07
C ASP A 69 55.94 59.15 48.58
N ASP A 70 55.29 59.99 47.77
CA ASP A 70 54.54 61.16 48.26
C ASP A 70 53.44 60.77 49.26
N VAL A 71 52.66 59.73 48.96
CA VAL A 71 51.60 59.23 49.84
C VAL A 71 52.20 58.62 51.11
N VAL A 72 53.30 57.87 50.99
CA VAL A 72 54.01 57.32 52.15
C VAL A 72 54.57 58.45 53.00
N GLY A 73 55.23 59.45 52.40
CA GLY A 73 55.76 60.63 53.07
C GLY A 73 54.68 61.45 53.78
N ALA A 74 53.51 61.59 53.17
CA ALA A 74 52.36 62.23 53.81
C ALA A 74 51.83 61.42 55.00
N ALA A 75 51.76 60.10 54.88
CA ALA A 75 51.30 59.21 55.95
C ALA A 75 52.29 59.16 57.12
N THR A 76 53.58 58.99 56.83
CA THR A 76 54.66 58.99 57.82
C THR A 76 54.73 60.35 58.52
N GLY A 77 54.63 61.46 57.78
CA GLY A 77 54.57 62.81 58.35
C GLY A 77 53.33 63.06 59.24
N ALA A 78 52.17 62.51 58.89
CA ALA A 78 50.97 62.62 59.72
C ALA A 78 51.06 61.81 61.02
N VAL A 79 51.64 60.60 60.95
CA VAL A 79 51.92 59.77 62.14
C VAL A 79 52.96 60.44 63.02
N ASP A 80 54.03 60.95 62.42
CA ASP A 80 55.07 61.73 63.11
C ASP A 80 54.45 62.91 63.87
N GLY A 81 53.65 63.75 63.20
CA GLY A 81 53.00 64.90 63.85
C GLY A 81 52.06 64.56 65.02
N LEU A 82 51.46 63.36 65.03
CA LEU A 82 50.58 62.91 66.11
C LEU A 82 51.35 62.30 67.29
N VAL A 83 52.42 61.57 66.99
CA VAL A 83 53.18 60.80 68.00
C VAL A 83 54.30 61.65 68.63
N SER A 84 54.90 62.56 67.87
CA SER A 84 56.02 63.38 68.29
C SER A 84 55.79 64.17 69.59
N PRO A 85 54.63 64.82 69.84
CA PRO A 85 54.40 65.48 71.13
C PRO A 85 54.43 64.54 72.34
N LEU A 86 54.04 63.27 72.15
CA LEU A 86 54.03 62.26 73.20
C LEU A 86 55.42 61.64 73.38
N THR A 87 56.15 61.38 72.29
CA THR A 87 57.49 60.79 72.34
C THR A 87 58.56 61.80 72.69
N GLU A 88 58.48 63.04 72.25
CA GLU A 88 59.35 64.13 72.70
C GLU A 88 59.12 64.42 74.19
N GLY A 89 57.86 64.39 74.64
CA GLY A 89 57.52 64.65 76.04
C GLY A 89 57.88 63.52 77.01
N LEU A 90 57.80 62.25 76.57
CA LEU A 90 58.03 61.07 77.41
C LEU A 90 59.42 60.43 77.23
N LEU A 91 59.96 60.48 76.01
CA LEU A 91 61.24 59.90 75.60
C LEU A 91 62.26 60.97 75.16
N GLY A 92 61.95 62.26 75.20
CA GLY A 92 62.93 63.34 74.98
C GLY A 92 63.63 63.34 73.62
N SER A 93 63.16 62.59 72.62
CA SER A 93 63.92 62.29 71.40
C SER A 93 63.02 62.14 70.16
N ASN A 94 63.57 62.53 68.99
CA ASN A 94 62.92 62.54 67.68
C ASN A 94 62.94 61.16 66.99
N VAL A 95 62.89 60.13 67.80
CA VAL A 95 63.13 58.74 67.40
C VAL A 95 62.14 58.26 66.35
N VAL A 96 60.88 58.61 66.57
CA VAL A 96 59.80 58.23 65.66
C VAL A 96 59.94 59.00 64.34
N HIS A 97 60.33 60.27 64.40
CA HIS A 97 60.58 61.08 63.21
C HIS A 97 61.67 60.49 62.32
N ASP A 98 62.82 60.15 62.90
CA ASP A 98 63.98 59.66 62.16
C ASP A 98 63.68 58.31 61.50
N VAL A 99 62.99 57.40 62.21
CA VAL A 99 62.54 56.11 61.65
C VAL A 99 61.55 56.32 60.50
N LEU A 100 60.57 57.22 60.67
CA LEU A 100 59.54 57.48 59.66
C LEU A 100 60.10 58.20 58.43
N SER A 101 61.10 59.07 58.61
CA SER A 101 61.86 59.69 57.52
C SER A 101 62.71 58.65 56.77
N GLY A 102 63.34 57.71 57.49
CA GLY A 102 64.06 56.59 56.89
C GLY A 102 63.15 55.69 56.03
N VAL A 103 61.93 55.41 56.51
CA VAL A 103 60.94 54.65 55.73
C VAL A 103 60.56 55.37 54.44
N THR A 104 60.36 56.68 54.49
CA THR A 104 59.98 57.48 53.31
C THR A 104 61.07 57.42 52.24
N GLN A 105 62.34 57.59 52.63
CA GLN A 105 63.47 57.51 51.71
C GLN A 105 63.71 56.11 51.14
N GLN A 106 63.40 55.04 51.88
CA GLN A 106 63.47 53.67 51.35
C GLN A 106 62.42 53.42 50.28
N VAL A 107 61.21 53.94 50.47
CA VAL A 107 60.14 53.78 49.49
C VAL A 107 60.51 54.51 48.20
N ASP A 108 61.00 55.74 48.29
CA ASP A 108 61.53 56.52 47.15
C ASP A 108 62.60 55.72 46.37
N TYR A 109 63.67 55.27 47.03
CA TYR A 109 64.74 54.48 46.39
C TYR A 109 64.25 53.19 45.71
N VAL A 110 63.33 52.45 46.35
CA VAL A 110 62.75 51.22 45.77
C VAL A 110 61.90 51.56 44.56
N THR A 111 61.16 52.66 44.64
CA THR A 111 60.24 53.13 43.63
C THR A 111 60.99 53.54 42.36
N ASP A 112 62.05 54.33 42.50
CA ASP A 112 62.97 54.66 41.41
C ASP A 112 63.63 53.42 40.82
N GLY A 113 64.01 52.48 41.70
CA GLY A 113 64.66 51.26 41.27
C GLY A 113 63.76 50.40 40.37
N VAL A 114 62.48 50.31 40.72
CA VAL A 114 61.46 49.63 39.92
C VAL A 114 61.22 50.36 38.59
N ALA A 115 61.14 51.69 38.61
CA ALA A 115 60.96 52.48 37.40
C ALA A 115 62.11 52.27 36.41
N ASN A 116 63.36 52.36 36.89
CA ASN A 116 64.56 52.16 36.08
C ASN A 116 64.68 50.74 35.50
N ILE A 117 64.34 49.69 36.27
CA ILE A 117 64.31 48.31 35.75
C ILE A 117 63.25 48.15 34.66
N THR A 118 62.08 48.76 34.84
CA THR A 118 60.99 48.67 33.88
C THR A 118 61.34 49.33 32.55
N ASP A 119 61.97 50.51 32.60
CA ASP A 119 62.33 51.24 31.38
C ASP A 119 63.53 50.59 30.66
N GLY A 120 64.61 50.26 31.40
CA GLY A 120 65.83 49.72 30.83
C GLY A 120 65.73 48.24 30.39
N ALA A 121 65.29 47.36 31.29
CA ALA A 121 65.37 45.92 31.05
C ALA A 121 64.20 45.39 30.19
N LEU A 122 63.02 46.00 30.31
CA LEU A 122 61.84 45.57 29.56
C LEU A 122 61.57 46.46 28.34
N GLY A 123 61.99 47.73 28.34
CA GLY A 123 61.71 48.66 27.25
C GLY A 123 62.72 48.64 26.10
N GLY A 124 64.03 48.57 26.39
CA GLY A 124 65.08 48.87 25.41
C GLY A 124 65.87 47.67 24.91
N ASP A 125 66.57 46.97 25.80
CA ASP A 125 67.71 46.15 25.36
C ASP A 125 67.38 44.66 25.16
N LEU A 126 66.67 44.03 26.11
CA LEU A 126 66.38 42.59 26.01
C LEU A 126 65.24 42.30 25.04
N LEU A 127 64.15 43.06 25.11
CA LEU A 127 63.05 42.91 24.15
C LEU A 127 63.44 43.40 22.76
N GLY A 128 64.24 44.47 22.66
CA GLY A 128 64.79 44.95 21.38
C GLY A 128 65.68 43.88 20.70
N GLY A 129 66.55 43.22 21.45
CA GLY A 129 67.42 42.16 20.91
C GLY A 129 66.69 40.87 20.49
N VAL A 130 65.54 40.56 21.07
CA VAL A 130 64.76 39.35 20.71
C VAL A 130 63.68 39.65 19.66
N LEU A 131 62.90 40.73 19.85
CA LEU A 131 61.74 41.08 19.00
C LEU A 131 62.05 42.12 17.92
N GLY A 132 63.16 42.86 18.03
CA GLY A 132 63.54 43.85 17.02
C GLY A 132 63.72 43.22 15.64
N SER A 133 63.60 44.04 14.59
CA SER A 133 63.80 43.61 13.19
C SER A 133 65.18 43.01 12.94
N ASP A 134 66.19 43.50 13.66
CA ASP A 134 67.57 43.00 13.61
C ASP A 134 67.86 41.99 14.75
N GLY A 135 66.84 41.69 15.56
CA GLY A 135 66.90 40.75 16.66
C GLY A 135 66.68 39.30 16.23
N LEU A 136 66.72 38.38 17.19
CA LEU A 136 66.69 36.94 16.91
C LEU A 136 65.41 36.49 16.17
N LEU A 137 64.24 37.03 16.54
CA LEU A 137 62.98 36.73 15.87
C LEU A 137 62.84 37.49 14.55
N GLY A 138 63.40 38.70 14.46
CA GLY A 138 63.46 39.47 13.21
C GLY A 138 64.29 38.75 12.15
N GLY A 139 65.45 38.22 12.52
CA GLY A 139 66.29 37.39 11.64
C GLY A 139 65.66 36.03 11.30
N LEU A 140 64.92 35.42 12.23
CA LEU A 140 64.26 34.13 11.96
C LEU A 140 63.04 34.29 11.03
N THR A 141 62.26 35.35 11.18
CA THR A 141 61.02 35.57 10.41
C THR A 141 61.24 36.36 9.12
N GLY A 142 62.20 37.28 9.11
CA GLY A 142 62.53 38.15 7.98
C GLY A 142 63.80 37.77 7.22
N GLY A 143 64.65 36.90 7.79
CA GLY A 143 65.89 36.45 7.17
C GLY A 143 65.77 35.09 6.46
N ASP A 144 66.79 34.82 5.64
CA ASP A 144 66.96 33.71 4.69
C ASP A 144 66.56 32.31 5.21
N LEU A 145 66.55 32.10 6.53
CA LEU A 145 66.34 30.77 7.11
C LEU A 145 64.90 30.26 7.00
N LEU A 146 63.89 31.08 7.33
CA LEU A 146 62.49 30.70 7.12
C LEU A 146 61.92 31.39 5.88
N GLY A 147 62.22 32.67 5.66
CA GLY A 147 61.60 33.44 4.57
C GLY A 147 62.09 33.08 3.16
N GLY A 148 63.37 32.69 3.02
CA GLY A 148 64.02 32.48 1.72
C GLY A 148 64.21 31.02 1.35
N ASP A 149 64.96 30.27 2.16
CA ASP A 149 65.53 29.00 1.73
C ASP A 149 64.68 27.79 2.11
N LEU A 150 64.18 27.69 3.35
CA LEU A 150 63.35 26.54 3.75
C LEU A 150 61.94 26.63 3.19
N LEU A 151 61.26 27.77 3.34
CA LEU A 151 59.91 27.91 2.77
C LEU A 151 59.97 27.96 1.24
N GLY A 152 61.00 28.56 0.63
CA GLY A 152 61.24 28.46 -0.81
C GLY A 152 61.46 27.02 -1.26
N GLY A 153 62.28 26.24 -0.54
CA GLY A 153 62.54 24.83 -0.85
C GLY A 153 61.36 23.88 -0.59
N VAL A 154 60.41 24.24 0.28
CA VAL A 154 59.22 23.41 0.55
C VAL A 154 58.03 23.86 -0.27
N LEU A 155 57.70 25.15 -0.32
CA LEU A 155 56.51 25.71 -0.97
C LEU A 155 56.76 26.29 -2.36
N GLY A 156 58.02 26.53 -2.73
CA GLY A 156 58.37 27.04 -4.06
C GLY A 156 57.98 26.06 -5.16
N GLN A 157 57.89 26.57 -6.39
CA GLN A 157 57.47 25.79 -7.57
C GLN A 157 58.42 24.61 -7.84
N ASP A 158 59.72 24.80 -7.57
CA ASP A 158 60.76 23.77 -7.65
C ASP A 158 60.99 23.04 -6.31
N GLY A 159 60.20 23.42 -5.28
CA GLY A 159 60.27 22.84 -3.95
C GLY A 159 59.46 21.56 -3.81
N LEU A 160 59.48 20.95 -2.63
CA LEU A 160 58.83 19.65 -2.39
C LEU A 160 57.33 19.64 -2.68
N LEU A 161 56.58 20.67 -2.24
CA LEU A 161 55.15 20.78 -2.53
C LEU A 161 54.90 21.22 -3.98
N GLY A 162 55.78 22.03 -4.56
CA GLY A 162 55.72 22.39 -5.98
C GLY A 162 55.87 21.15 -6.88
N GLY A 163 56.85 20.29 -6.59
CA GLY A 163 57.03 19.01 -7.27
C GLY A 163 55.95 17.97 -6.96
N LEU A 164 55.36 17.98 -5.75
CA LEU A 164 54.28 17.06 -5.39
C LEU A 164 52.95 17.45 -6.03
N THR A 165 52.60 18.74 -6.06
CA THR A 165 51.30 19.24 -6.55
C THR A 165 51.32 19.64 -8.02
N GLY A 166 52.46 20.15 -8.51
CA GLY A 166 52.65 20.58 -9.89
C GLY A 166 53.53 19.65 -10.72
N GLY A 167 54.27 18.72 -10.09
CA GLY A 167 55.10 17.74 -10.79
C GLY A 167 54.43 16.39 -10.97
N ASP A 168 55.07 15.57 -11.80
CA ASP A 168 54.61 14.27 -12.33
C ASP A 168 54.06 13.31 -11.28
N LEU A 169 54.36 13.44 -10.00
CA LEU A 169 53.96 12.45 -9.00
C LEU A 169 52.45 12.42 -8.74
N LEU A 170 51.84 13.51 -8.25
CA LEU A 170 50.37 13.53 -8.07
C LEU A 170 49.65 13.97 -9.33
N GLY A 171 50.18 14.95 -10.08
CA GLY A 171 49.48 15.51 -11.24
C GLY A 171 49.47 14.58 -12.46
N GLY A 172 50.52 13.79 -12.67
CA GLY A 172 50.73 13.01 -13.91
C GLY A 172 50.61 11.50 -13.73
N ASP A 173 51.39 10.92 -12.84
CA ASP A 173 51.67 9.49 -12.79
C ASP A 173 50.73 8.74 -11.85
N LEU A 174 50.51 9.22 -10.61
CA LEU A 174 49.62 8.52 -9.68
C LEU A 174 48.15 8.78 -9.99
N LEU A 175 47.75 10.05 -10.20
CA LEU A 175 46.36 10.33 -10.58
C LEU A 175 46.08 9.91 -12.03
N GLY A 176 47.04 10.05 -12.95
CA GLY A 176 46.88 9.49 -14.30
C GLY A 176 46.83 7.96 -14.30
N GLY A 177 47.66 7.29 -13.50
CA GLY A 177 47.64 5.84 -13.36
C GLY A 177 46.42 5.29 -12.61
N ALA A 178 45.79 6.08 -11.74
CA ALA A 178 44.58 5.66 -11.03
C ALA A 178 43.28 6.05 -11.76
N LEU A 179 43.16 7.30 -12.23
CA LEU A 179 41.94 7.89 -12.80
C LEU A 179 41.98 8.09 -14.32
N GLY A 180 43.16 8.03 -14.93
CA GLY A 180 43.29 8.13 -16.38
C GLY A 180 42.57 6.99 -17.10
N GLN A 181 42.29 7.18 -18.39
CA GLN A 181 41.58 6.20 -19.21
C GLN A 181 42.33 4.86 -19.31
N ASP A 182 43.65 4.89 -19.30
CA ASP A 182 44.53 3.71 -19.25
C ASP A 182 44.90 3.31 -17.81
N GLY A 183 44.39 4.05 -16.81
CA GLY A 183 44.61 3.81 -15.39
C GLY A 183 43.68 2.75 -14.81
N LEU A 184 43.82 2.45 -13.52
CA LEU A 184 43.06 1.40 -12.84
C LEU A 184 41.53 1.59 -12.93
N LEU A 185 41.05 2.82 -12.72
CA LEU A 185 39.63 3.14 -12.84
C LEU A 185 39.19 3.19 -14.30
N GLY A 186 40.03 3.70 -15.20
CA GLY A 186 39.77 3.69 -16.64
C GLY A 186 39.61 2.27 -17.19
N GLY A 187 40.48 1.34 -16.82
CA GLY A 187 40.36 -0.08 -17.18
C GLY A 187 39.20 -0.79 -16.47
N LEU A 188 38.86 -0.40 -15.24
CA LEU A 188 37.71 -0.96 -14.54
C LEU A 188 36.39 -0.50 -15.17
N THR A 189 36.21 0.80 -15.41
CA THR A 189 34.97 1.39 -15.92
C THR A 189 34.88 1.46 -17.45
N GLY A 190 36.00 1.29 -18.13
CA GLY A 190 36.07 1.26 -19.59
C GLY A 190 35.67 -0.10 -20.16
N ASP A 191 36.07 -0.32 -21.40
CA ASP A 191 35.62 -1.45 -22.21
C ASP A 191 36.14 -2.82 -21.73
N ASP A 192 37.17 -2.83 -20.87
CA ASP A 192 37.83 -4.06 -20.46
C ASP A 192 36.97 -4.87 -19.46
N LEU A 193 36.82 -4.42 -18.22
CA LEU A 193 36.20 -5.25 -17.17
C LEU A 193 34.70 -5.00 -17.00
N LEU A 194 34.27 -3.78 -16.65
CA LEU A 194 32.84 -3.48 -16.54
C LEU A 194 32.18 -3.43 -17.92
N GLY A 195 32.87 -2.97 -18.97
CA GLY A 195 32.41 -3.11 -20.35
C GLY A 195 32.24 -4.59 -20.75
N GLY A 196 33.23 -5.43 -20.45
CA GLY A 196 33.15 -6.88 -20.72
C GLY A 196 32.09 -7.64 -19.90
N ILE A 197 31.72 -7.15 -18.72
CA ILE A 197 30.67 -7.78 -17.89
C ILE A 197 29.29 -7.21 -18.20
N ALA A 198 29.14 -5.89 -18.14
CA ALA A 198 27.84 -5.19 -18.15
C ALA A 198 27.52 -4.48 -19.47
N GLY A 199 28.48 -4.35 -20.38
CA GLY A 199 28.23 -3.79 -21.71
C GLY A 199 27.29 -4.67 -22.53
N ASP A 200 26.75 -4.09 -23.60
CA ASP A 200 25.74 -4.73 -24.47
C ASP A 200 26.26 -6.04 -25.09
N THR A 201 27.56 -6.12 -25.39
CA THR A 201 28.24 -7.33 -25.88
C THR A 201 28.95 -8.12 -24.77
N GLY A 202 28.86 -7.66 -23.53
CA GLY A 202 29.45 -8.28 -22.37
C GLY A 202 28.67 -9.51 -21.90
N ILE A 203 29.12 -10.14 -20.82
CA ILE A 203 28.50 -11.37 -20.29
C ILE A 203 27.02 -11.16 -19.94
N VAL A 204 26.70 -10.07 -19.24
CA VAL A 204 25.32 -9.73 -18.85
C VAL A 204 24.50 -9.32 -20.06
N GLY A 205 25.05 -8.48 -20.95
CA GLY A 205 24.37 -8.08 -22.19
C GLY A 205 24.01 -9.30 -23.06
N GLY A 206 24.98 -10.19 -23.31
CA GLY A 206 24.75 -11.42 -24.07
C GLY A 206 23.80 -12.41 -23.40
N LEU A 207 23.81 -12.52 -22.06
CA LEU A 207 22.84 -13.35 -21.34
C LEU A 207 21.43 -12.75 -21.40
N LEU A 208 21.30 -11.44 -21.26
CA LEU A 208 20.03 -10.74 -21.39
C LEU A 208 19.48 -10.84 -22.82
N ASP A 209 20.33 -10.75 -23.84
CA ASP A 209 19.92 -10.95 -25.24
C ASP A 209 19.49 -12.41 -25.48
N THR A 210 20.25 -13.38 -24.97
CA THR A 210 19.91 -14.81 -25.09
C THR A 210 18.60 -15.14 -24.38
N VAL A 211 18.29 -14.52 -23.24
CA VAL A 211 17.08 -14.82 -22.47
C VAL A 211 15.91 -13.96 -22.93
N ALA A 212 16.08 -12.65 -23.00
CA ALA A 212 15.00 -11.67 -23.16
C ALA A 212 15.08 -10.87 -24.46
N GLY A 213 16.15 -11.01 -25.25
CA GLY A 213 16.23 -10.44 -26.58
C GLY A 213 15.17 -11.04 -27.52
N ASP A 214 14.95 -10.36 -28.64
CA ASP A 214 13.89 -10.71 -29.60
C ASP A 214 14.06 -12.13 -30.17
N GLY A 215 15.31 -12.59 -30.34
CA GLY A 215 15.66 -13.96 -30.73
C GLY A 215 15.97 -14.90 -29.55
N GLY A 216 15.83 -14.40 -28.32
CA GLY A 216 16.12 -15.12 -27.10
C GLY A 216 15.01 -16.09 -26.68
N LEU A 217 15.25 -16.83 -25.60
CA LEU A 217 14.35 -17.86 -25.09
C LEU A 217 12.94 -17.31 -24.79
N LEU A 218 12.84 -16.16 -24.11
CA LEU A 218 11.58 -15.50 -23.82
C LEU A 218 10.99 -14.84 -25.06
N GLY A 219 11.83 -14.27 -25.94
CA GLY A 219 11.39 -13.71 -27.23
C GLY A 219 10.71 -14.75 -28.12
N GLY A 220 11.27 -15.96 -28.23
CA GLY A 220 10.66 -17.07 -28.96
C GLY A 220 9.37 -17.60 -28.31
N VAL A 221 9.31 -17.58 -26.98
CA VAL A 221 8.12 -18.00 -26.21
C VAL A 221 6.98 -17.00 -26.37
N THR A 222 7.23 -15.70 -26.17
CA THR A 222 6.18 -14.67 -26.14
C THR A 222 5.92 -14.03 -27.50
N GLY A 223 6.91 -13.96 -28.37
CA GLY A 223 6.90 -13.10 -29.55
C GLY A 223 6.71 -13.78 -30.89
N GLY A 224 7.06 -15.07 -31.04
CA GLY A 224 7.23 -15.60 -32.41
C GLY A 224 6.68 -16.98 -32.69
N GLU A 225 7.01 -17.99 -31.89
CA GLU A 225 7.01 -19.36 -32.43
C GLU A 225 6.27 -20.35 -31.53
N LEU A 226 6.31 -20.18 -30.21
CA LEU A 226 5.69 -21.15 -29.31
C LEU A 226 4.34 -20.65 -28.78
N LEU A 227 4.34 -19.76 -27.79
CA LEU A 227 3.09 -19.34 -27.15
C LEU A 227 2.44 -18.20 -27.93
N GLY A 228 3.17 -17.16 -28.30
CA GLY A 228 2.58 -15.97 -28.94
C GLY A 228 2.03 -16.17 -30.35
N GLY A 229 2.71 -16.97 -31.18
CA GLY A 229 2.38 -17.15 -32.60
C GLY A 229 1.56 -18.40 -32.88
N ASP A 230 2.20 -19.57 -32.82
CA ASP A 230 1.60 -20.77 -33.40
C ASP A 230 0.59 -21.47 -32.48
N LEU A 231 0.90 -21.71 -31.19
CA LEU A 231 -0.01 -22.48 -30.36
C LEU A 231 -1.23 -21.66 -29.91
N LEU A 232 -1.03 -20.44 -29.39
CA LEU A 232 -2.17 -19.60 -29.01
C LEU A 232 -2.87 -19.03 -30.24
N GLY A 233 -2.19 -18.78 -31.37
CA GLY A 233 -2.84 -18.41 -32.62
C GLY A 233 -3.75 -19.53 -33.15
N ASN A 234 -3.28 -20.79 -33.15
CA ASN A 234 -4.10 -21.92 -33.61
C ASN A 234 -5.28 -22.25 -32.67
N VAL A 235 -5.20 -21.89 -31.39
CA VAL A 235 -6.29 -22.16 -30.42
C VAL A 235 -7.20 -20.95 -30.21
N LEU A 236 -6.65 -19.77 -29.91
CA LEU A 236 -7.38 -18.55 -29.56
C LEU A 236 -7.50 -17.54 -30.72
N GLY A 237 -6.66 -17.64 -31.76
CA GLY A 237 -6.73 -16.73 -32.89
C GLY A 237 -8.07 -16.80 -33.61
N ASP A 238 -8.40 -15.75 -34.37
CA ASP A 238 -9.68 -15.62 -35.08
C ASP A 238 -9.91 -16.78 -36.07
N ASP A 239 -8.83 -17.28 -36.69
CA ASP A 239 -8.82 -18.46 -37.57
C ASP A 239 -8.55 -19.77 -36.81
N GLY A 240 -8.27 -19.68 -35.51
CA GLY A 240 -7.99 -20.81 -34.63
C GLY A 240 -9.26 -21.56 -34.22
N LEU A 241 -9.08 -22.64 -33.45
CA LEU A 241 -10.18 -23.51 -33.02
C LEU A 241 -11.28 -22.74 -32.27
N LEU A 242 -10.91 -21.90 -31.29
CA LEU A 242 -11.88 -21.10 -30.53
C LEU A 242 -12.38 -19.90 -31.32
N GLY A 243 -11.58 -19.30 -32.20
CA GLY A 243 -12.04 -18.25 -33.12
C GLY A 243 -13.13 -18.75 -34.05
N GLY A 244 -12.97 -19.95 -34.62
CA GLY A 244 -14.00 -20.61 -35.42
C GLY A 244 -15.28 -20.95 -34.64
N ILE A 245 -15.15 -21.29 -33.34
CA ILE A 245 -16.31 -21.55 -32.46
C ILE A 245 -17.02 -20.23 -32.09
N ALA A 246 -16.26 -19.19 -31.71
CA ALA A 246 -16.78 -17.92 -31.22
C ALA A 246 -17.37 -17.03 -32.33
N SER A 247 -16.80 -17.10 -33.54
CA SER A 247 -17.33 -16.40 -34.73
C SER A 247 -18.62 -17.01 -35.25
N GLY A 248 -19.08 -18.14 -34.70
CA GLY A 248 -20.35 -18.76 -35.07
C GLY A 248 -20.36 -19.26 -36.52
N ASN A 249 -19.19 -19.52 -37.11
CA ASN A 249 -19.08 -20.07 -38.44
C ASN A 249 -19.44 -21.57 -38.44
N LEU A 250 -20.72 -21.87 -38.22
CA LEU A 250 -21.32 -23.20 -38.30
C LEU A 250 -21.37 -23.72 -39.75
N THR A 251 -20.97 -22.91 -40.73
CA THR A 251 -21.14 -23.20 -42.16
C THR A 251 -19.81 -23.35 -42.90
N GLY A 252 -18.68 -23.05 -42.28
CA GLY A 252 -17.38 -23.06 -42.93
C GLY A 252 -16.41 -24.05 -42.32
N GLY A 253 -16.27 -25.22 -42.94
CA GLY A 253 -15.08 -26.12 -42.95
C GLY A 253 -14.48 -26.62 -41.62
N GLY A 254 -14.83 -26.04 -40.48
CA GLY A 254 -14.31 -26.37 -39.16
C GLY A 254 -15.07 -27.52 -38.51
N ALA A 255 -14.56 -27.98 -37.37
CA ALA A 255 -15.09 -29.15 -36.67
C ALA A 255 -16.59 -29.04 -36.32
N ILE A 256 -17.08 -27.84 -35.98
CA ILE A 256 -18.52 -27.63 -35.72
C ILE A 256 -19.31 -27.59 -37.03
N GLY A 257 -18.79 -27.00 -38.10
CA GLY A 257 -19.46 -27.00 -39.40
C GLY A 257 -19.61 -28.41 -39.99
N GLY A 258 -18.62 -29.28 -39.80
CA GLY A 258 -18.73 -30.70 -40.18
C GLY A 258 -19.75 -31.49 -39.34
N LEU A 259 -20.10 -31.03 -38.14
CA LEU A 259 -21.09 -31.68 -37.28
C LEU A 259 -22.50 -31.11 -37.47
N LEU A 260 -22.65 -29.78 -37.44
CA LEU A 260 -23.93 -29.05 -37.41
C LEU A 260 -24.32 -28.40 -38.75
N GLY A 261 -23.40 -28.25 -39.69
CA GLY A 261 -23.71 -27.64 -40.99
C GLY A 261 -24.68 -28.50 -41.80
N ASP A 262 -25.24 -27.92 -42.87
CA ASP A 262 -26.24 -28.56 -43.71
C ASP A 262 -25.72 -29.84 -44.37
N ASP A 263 -24.43 -29.86 -44.75
CA ASP A 263 -23.70 -31.05 -45.25
C ASP A 263 -23.05 -31.89 -44.13
N GLY A 264 -23.19 -31.45 -42.88
CA GLY A 264 -22.63 -32.10 -41.70
C GLY A 264 -23.46 -33.29 -41.25
N ILE A 265 -22.98 -34.00 -40.21
CA ILE A 265 -23.65 -35.21 -39.72
C ILE A 265 -25.09 -34.92 -39.27
N VAL A 266 -25.31 -33.83 -38.53
CA VAL A 266 -26.65 -33.43 -38.05
C VAL A 266 -27.50 -32.90 -39.20
N GLY A 267 -26.93 -32.10 -40.11
CA GLY A 267 -27.63 -31.61 -41.30
C GLY A 267 -28.13 -32.75 -42.19
N GLY A 268 -27.26 -33.70 -42.52
CA GLY A 268 -27.63 -34.88 -43.32
C GLY A 268 -28.63 -35.80 -42.62
N LEU A 269 -28.56 -35.94 -41.28
CA LEU A 269 -29.57 -36.70 -40.52
C LEU A 269 -30.92 -35.98 -40.50
N LEU A 270 -30.93 -34.65 -40.33
CA LEU A 270 -32.15 -33.84 -40.38
C LEU A 270 -32.76 -33.87 -41.77
N ASP A 271 -31.97 -33.87 -42.84
CA ASP A 271 -32.48 -34.02 -44.21
C ASP A 271 -33.08 -35.42 -44.44
N THR A 272 -32.41 -36.47 -43.96
CA THR A 272 -32.94 -37.85 -44.06
C THR A 272 -34.27 -38.03 -43.30
N VAL A 273 -34.44 -37.36 -42.16
CA VAL A 273 -35.66 -37.49 -41.33
C VAL A 273 -36.74 -36.50 -41.76
N ALA A 274 -36.42 -35.22 -41.88
CA ALA A 274 -37.36 -34.12 -42.04
C ALA A 274 -37.26 -33.40 -43.39
N GLY A 275 -36.28 -33.75 -44.23
CA GLY A 275 -36.19 -33.28 -45.60
C GLY A 275 -37.40 -33.70 -46.44
N ALA A 276 -37.54 -33.08 -47.61
CA ALA A 276 -38.69 -33.29 -48.49
C ALA A 276 -38.84 -34.76 -48.91
N ASP A 277 -37.72 -35.42 -49.20
CA ASP A 277 -37.65 -36.85 -49.52
C ASP A 277 -37.39 -37.73 -48.28
N GLY A 278 -37.35 -37.11 -47.10
CA GLY A 278 -37.07 -37.76 -45.83
C GLY A 278 -38.24 -38.58 -45.32
N VAL A 279 -38.03 -39.30 -44.21
CA VAL A 279 -39.05 -40.18 -43.62
C VAL A 279 -40.34 -39.41 -43.29
N LEU A 280 -40.20 -38.26 -42.64
CA LEU A 280 -41.34 -37.42 -42.28
C LEU A 280 -41.92 -36.74 -43.52
N GLY A 281 -41.09 -36.28 -44.47
CA GLY A 281 -41.56 -35.72 -45.74
C GLY A 281 -42.48 -36.68 -46.49
N ASN A 282 -42.09 -37.95 -46.63
CA ASN A 282 -42.90 -38.99 -47.27
C ASN A 282 -44.18 -39.34 -46.50
N VAL A 283 -44.17 -39.23 -45.17
CA VAL A 283 -45.36 -39.48 -44.34
C VAL A 283 -46.31 -38.28 -44.41
N THR A 284 -45.83 -37.06 -44.18
CA THR A 284 -46.68 -35.87 -43.98
C THR A 284 -46.99 -35.11 -45.26
N GLY A 285 -46.02 -35.02 -46.17
CA GLY A 285 -46.16 -34.33 -47.44
C GLY A 285 -46.25 -35.27 -48.64
N GLY A 286 -46.00 -36.57 -48.43
CA GLY A 286 -45.94 -37.58 -49.48
C GLY A 286 -47.07 -38.60 -49.45
N ASP A 287 -47.00 -39.45 -50.46
CA ASP A 287 -47.95 -40.47 -50.91
C ASP A 287 -48.67 -41.27 -49.82
N LEU A 288 -48.11 -41.41 -48.61
CA LEU A 288 -48.69 -42.24 -47.55
C LEU A 288 -49.93 -41.61 -46.89
N LEU A 289 -49.81 -40.39 -46.34
CA LEU A 289 -51.00 -39.73 -45.78
C LEU A 289 -51.97 -39.30 -46.89
N ASP A 290 -51.48 -38.90 -48.07
CA ASP A 290 -52.36 -38.58 -49.20
C ASP A 290 -53.10 -39.82 -49.74
N SER A 291 -52.45 -40.99 -49.80
CA SER A 291 -53.11 -42.24 -50.19
C SER A 291 -54.15 -42.72 -49.17
N VAL A 292 -54.07 -42.31 -47.89
CA VAL A 292 -55.05 -42.72 -46.87
C VAL A 292 -56.13 -41.66 -46.67
N LEU A 293 -55.74 -40.40 -46.51
CA LEU A 293 -56.59 -39.27 -46.11
C LEU A 293 -56.83 -38.24 -47.23
N GLY A 294 -56.11 -38.32 -48.34
CA GLY A 294 -56.26 -37.41 -49.47
C GLY A 294 -57.60 -37.56 -50.19
N GLY A 295 -57.89 -36.65 -51.11
CA GLY A 295 -59.18 -36.57 -51.83
C GLY A 295 -59.46 -37.70 -52.83
N ASN A 296 -58.58 -38.70 -52.92
CA ASN A 296 -58.82 -39.99 -53.56
C ASN A 296 -58.29 -41.14 -52.70
N GLY A 297 -58.02 -40.85 -51.42
CA GLY A 297 -57.43 -41.78 -50.47
C GLY A 297 -58.43 -42.83 -50.02
N LEU A 298 -57.92 -43.82 -49.28
CA LEU A 298 -58.72 -44.95 -48.83
C LEU A 298 -59.90 -44.54 -47.95
N VAL A 299 -59.72 -43.52 -47.09
CA VAL A 299 -60.80 -43.00 -46.22
C VAL A 299 -61.83 -42.23 -47.03
N ASP A 300 -61.41 -41.40 -47.99
CA ASP A 300 -62.34 -40.67 -48.85
C ASP A 300 -63.18 -41.61 -49.71
N GLY A 301 -62.55 -42.63 -50.30
CA GLY A 301 -63.26 -43.68 -51.05
C GLY A 301 -64.22 -44.49 -50.17
N ALA A 302 -63.83 -44.82 -48.94
CA ALA A 302 -64.69 -45.55 -48.00
C ALA A 302 -65.88 -44.70 -47.52
N LEU A 303 -65.66 -43.41 -47.25
CA LEU A 303 -66.71 -42.49 -46.81
C LEU A 303 -67.67 -42.18 -47.96
N ASN A 304 -67.13 -41.82 -49.13
CA ASN A 304 -67.94 -41.51 -50.31
C ASN A 304 -68.75 -42.71 -50.80
N GLY A 305 -68.28 -43.95 -50.60
CA GLY A 305 -69.05 -45.16 -50.89
C GLY A 305 -70.03 -45.58 -49.78
N ALA A 306 -70.01 -44.90 -48.62
CA ALA A 306 -70.95 -45.11 -47.54
C ALA A 306 -72.04 -44.03 -47.49
N THR A 307 -71.71 -42.78 -47.85
CA THR A 307 -72.57 -41.58 -47.69
C THR A 307 -73.03 -40.94 -49.00
N GLY A 308 -72.59 -41.43 -50.15
CA GLY A 308 -73.06 -41.00 -51.46
C GLY A 308 -74.54 -41.35 -51.69
N ALA A 309 -75.15 -40.67 -52.68
CA ALA A 309 -76.52 -40.95 -53.07
C ALA A 309 -76.62 -42.37 -53.63
N ASN A 310 -77.54 -43.17 -53.08
CA ASN A 310 -77.75 -44.61 -53.31
C ASN A 310 -76.76 -45.57 -52.62
N ASP A 311 -75.99 -45.10 -51.62
CA ASP A 311 -75.07 -45.96 -50.86
C ASP A 311 -75.74 -46.69 -49.69
N LEU A 312 -74.97 -47.44 -48.90
CA LEU A 312 -75.46 -48.22 -47.77
C LEU A 312 -76.19 -47.36 -46.72
N LEU A 313 -75.65 -46.20 -46.32
CA LEU A 313 -76.37 -45.35 -45.37
C LEU A 313 -77.61 -44.73 -46.01
N ASP A 314 -77.56 -44.30 -47.27
CA ASP A 314 -78.74 -43.76 -47.96
C ASP A 314 -79.83 -44.83 -48.15
N SER A 315 -79.44 -46.06 -48.47
CA SER A 315 -80.34 -47.20 -48.59
C SER A 315 -81.00 -47.61 -47.27
N VAL A 316 -80.40 -47.30 -46.11
CA VAL A 316 -80.95 -47.66 -44.80
C VAL A 316 -81.65 -46.47 -44.15
N LEU A 317 -81.01 -45.30 -44.11
CA LEU A 317 -81.42 -44.10 -43.37
C LEU A 317 -81.94 -42.97 -44.25
N GLY A 318 -81.73 -43.02 -45.58
CA GLY A 318 -82.19 -41.99 -46.50
C GLY A 318 -83.71 -41.83 -46.49
N ASP A 319 -84.20 -40.79 -47.15
CA ASP A 319 -85.65 -40.47 -47.21
C ASP A 319 -86.46 -41.63 -47.84
N ASN A 320 -85.81 -42.46 -48.65
CA ASN A 320 -86.37 -43.68 -49.24
C ASN A 320 -85.74 -44.96 -48.67
N GLY A 321 -85.00 -44.85 -47.57
CA GLY A 321 -84.28 -45.94 -46.94
C GLY A 321 -85.19 -46.97 -46.27
N ALA A 322 -84.63 -48.17 -46.05
CA ALA A 322 -85.35 -49.28 -45.43
C ALA A 322 -85.91 -48.93 -44.04
N LEU A 323 -85.19 -48.14 -43.22
CA LEU A 323 -85.67 -47.73 -41.91
C LEU A 323 -86.84 -46.76 -42.02
N THR A 324 -86.78 -45.82 -42.96
CA THR A 324 -87.89 -44.88 -43.22
C THR A 324 -89.15 -45.65 -43.62
N GLY A 325 -89.01 -46.66 -44.49
CA GLY A 325 -90.12 -47.54 -44.88
C GLY A 325 -90.69 -48.37 -43.71
N VAL A 326 -89.83 -48.92 -42.84
CA VAL A 326 -90.27 -49.66 -41.65
C VAL A 326 -90.93 -48.73 -40.62
N LEU A 327 -90.36 -47.53 -40.41
CA LEU A 327 -90.89 -46.55 -39.46
C LEU A 327 -92.27 -46.05 -39.91
N ASP A 328 -92.44 -45.77 -41.20
CA ASP A 328 -93.74 -45.41 -41.78
C ASP A 328 -94.76 -46.54 -41.61
N THR A 329 -94.35 -47.79 -41.89
CA THR A 329 -95.22 -48.97 -41.75
C THR A 329 -95.64 -49.25 -40.30
N VAL A 330 -94.76 -49.01 -39.32
CA VAL A 330 -95.03 -49.33 -37.91
C VAL A 330 -95.66 -48.15 -37.18
N ALA A 331 -95.04 -46.97 -37.25
CA ALA A 331 -95.35 -45.81 -36.43
C ALA A 331 -95.84 -44.58 -37.23
N GLY A 332 -95.77 -44.61 -38.56
CA GLY A 332 -96.36 -43.58 -39.41
C GLY A 332 -97.84 -43.42 -39.13
N GLU A 333 -98.44 -42.30 -39.54
CA GLU A 333 -99.84 -41.98 -39.26
C GLU A 333 -100.83 -43.03 -39.81
N SER A 334 -100.40 -43.77 -40.83
CA SER A 334 -101.13 -44.90 -41.42
C SER A 334 -100.56 -46.27 -41.02
N GLY A 335 -99.55 -46.29 -40.15
CA GLY A 335 -98.85 -47.48 -39.71
C GLY A 335 -99.63 -48.32 -38.71
N LEU A 336 -99.10 -49.51 -38.43
CA LEU A 336 -99.71 -50.52 -37.57
C LEU A 336 -100.07 -50.00 -36.16
N LEU A 337 -99.24 -49.08 -35.62
CA LEU A 337 -99.41 -48.44 -34.31
C LEU A 337 -100.01 -47.03 -34.39
N GLY A 338 -99.81 -46.32 -35.52
CA GLY A 338 -100.15 -44.89 -35.67
C GLY A 338 -101.63 -44.58 -35.85
N GLY A 339 -102.49 -45.60 -35.86
CA GLY A 339 -103.94 -45.45 -35.93
C GLY A 339 -104.55 -44.86 -34.66
N GLY A 340 -104.45 -43.53 -34.50
CA GLY A 340 -105.27 -42.75 -33.58
C GLY A 340 -106.77 -42.97 -33.84
N LEU A 341 -107.54 -42.92 -32.76
CA LEU A 341 -108.95 -43.32 -32.52
C LEU A 341 -110.05 -42.74 -33.46
N ALA A 342 -109.75 -42.33 -34.70
CA ALA A 342 -110.69 -41.65 -35.59
C ALA A 342 -110.60 -42.00 -37.09
N GLY A 343 -109.83 -43.03 -37.48
CA GLY A 343 -109.76 -43.51 -38.87
C GLY A 343 -110.64 -44.75 -39.13
N PRO A 344 -111.31 -44.87 -40.29
CA PRO A 344 -112.36 -45.87 -40.55
C PRO A 344 -111.88 -47.35 -40.63
N ALA A 345 -110.57 -47.60 -40.48
CA ALA A 345 -109.98 -48.94 -40.49
C ALA A 345 -108.92 -49.08 -39.39
N GLY A 346 -109.19 -48.53 -38.20
CA GLY A 346 -108.23 -48.32 -37.11
C GLY A 346 -107.20 -49.45 -36.91
N GLY A 347 -105.96 -49.06 -36.59
CA GLY A 347 -104.79 -49.96 -36.44
C GLY A 347 -105.06 -51.14 -35.50
N LEU A 348 -104.19 -52.16 -35.50
CA LEU A 348 -104.47 -53.46 -34.85
C LEU A 348 -104.98 -53.34 -33.40
N LEU A 349 -104.43 -52.37 -32.66
CA LEU A 349 -104.72 -52.07 -31.25
C LEU A 349 -105.83 -51.03 -31.04
N SER A 350 -106.32 -50.40 -32.11
CA SER A 350 -107.45 -49.48 -31.99
C SER A 350 -108.69 -50.25 -31.51
N GLY A 351 -109.59 -49.57 -30.78
CA GLY A 351 -110.79 -50.20 -30.22
C GLY A 351 -111.69 -50.89 -31.26
N ASP A 352 -111.61 -50.44 -32.53
CA ASP A 352 -112.31 -51.00 -33.70
C ASP A 352 -111.41 -51.89 -34.58
N GLY A 353 -110.11 -51.97 -34.27
CA GLY A 353 -109.14 -52.80 -34.99
C GLY A 353 -109.34 -54.28 -34.68
N ALA A 354 -108.70 -55.19 -35.44
CA ALA A 354 -108.91 -56.63 -35.29
C ALA A 354 -108.74 -57.16 -33.85
N VAL A 355 -107.79 -56.61 -33.07
CA VAL A 355 -107.62 -57.00 -31.66
C VAL A 355 -108.68 -56.33 -30.79
N GLY A 356 -108.95 -55.03 -30.98
CA GLY A 356 -110.00 -54.32 -30.27
C GLY A 356 -111.39 -54.96 -30.44
N GLY A 357 -111.74 -55.31 -31.69
CA GLY A 357 -112.99 -55.98 -32.05
C GLY A 357 -113.10 -57.41 -31.48
N LEU A 358 -112.01 -58.19 -31.48
CA LEU A 358 -112.04 -59.54 -30.90
C LEU A 358 -112.19 -59.51 -29.38
N LEU A 359 -111.48 -58.59 -28.71
CA LEU A 359 -111.65 -58.37 -27.27
C LEU A 359 -113.07 -57.92 -26.95
N GLY A 360 -113.63 -57.01 -27.75
CA GLY A 360 -115.03 -56.57 -27.62
C GLY A 360 -116.02 -57.71 -27.76
N SER A 361 -115.86 -58.55 -28.80
CA SER A 361 -116.76 -59.68 -29.07
C SER A 361 -116.67 -60.79 -28.00
N LEU A 362 -115.47 -61.09 -27.50
CA LEU A 362 -115.29 -62.11 -26.46
C LEU A 362 -115.94 -61.66 -25.15
N VAL A 363 -115.73 -60.41 -24.76
CA VAL A 363 -116.34 -59.83 -23.56
C VAL A 363 -117.87 -59.83 -23.66
N GLY A 364 -118.42 -59.49 -24.83
CA GLY A 364 -119.87 -59.52 -25.05
C GLY A 364 -120.48 -60.93 -24.96
N THR A 365 -119.80 -61.94 -25.48
CA THR A 365 -120.32 -63.32 -25.54
C THR A 365 -120.31 -64.01 -24.18
N VAL A 366 -119.28 -63.77 -23.34
CA VAL A 366 -119.17 -64.37 -22.00
C VAL A 366 -120.23 -63.79 -21.03
N ALA A 367 -120.61 -62.53 -21.19
CA ALA A 367 -121.57 -61.89 -20.29
C ALA A 367 -123.02 -62.38 -20.46
N GLY A 368 -123.40 -62.93 -21.62
CA GLY A 368 -124.79 -63.25 -21.96
C GLY A 368 -125.31 -64.62 -21.49
N THR A 369 -124.45 -65.56 -21.08
CA THR A 369 -124.86 -66.97 -20.83
C THR A 369 -125.04 -67.35 -19.35
N THR A 370 -125.03 -66.39 -18.42
CA THR A 370 -125.28 -66.64 -16.99
C THR A 370 -126.46 -65.82 -16.49
N GLU A 371 -127.69 -66.32 -16.69
CA GLU A 371 -128.91 -65.83 -16.02
C GLU A 371 -129.07 -66.49 -14.63
N PRO A 372 -129.71 -65.82 -13.64
CA PRO A 372 -129.57 -66.11 -12.21
C PRO A 372 -130.65 -67.06 -11.67
N VAL A 373 -130.28 -68.06 -10.86
CA VAL A 373 -131.25 -68.85 -10.07
C VAL A 373 -131.45 -68.17 -8.72
N SER A 374 -132.68 -67.72 -8.47
CA SER A 374 -133.13 -67.04 -7.25
C SER A 374 -133.90 -67.98 -6.31
N SER A 375 -133.74 -67.73 -5.01
CA SER A 375 -134.63 -68.01 -3.86
C SER A 375 -134.41 -69.26 -2.98
N GLY A 376 -134.48 -69.04 -1.66
CA GLY A 376 -135.19 -69.94 -0.74
C GLY A 376 -134.35 -70.64 0.34
N THR A 377 -134.63 -70.32 1.60
CA THR A 377 -134.09 -70.88 2.85
C THR A 377 -134.42 -72.37 3.09
N ALA A 378 -133.43 -73.20 3.45
CA ALA A 378 -133.51 -74.26 4.48
C ALA A 378 -132.29 -75.19 4.45
N THR A 379 -131.91 -75.65 5.64
CA THR A 379 -130.92 -76.68 5.96
C THR A 379 -131.18 -78.04 5.28
N GLY A 380 -130.18 -78.67 4.68
CA GLY A 380 -130.23 -80.11 4.34
C GLY A 380 -129.37 -80.53 3.15
N ALA A 381 -128.74 -81.70 3.27
CA ALA A 381 -127.72 -82.27 2.41
C ALA A 381 -128.16 -82.63 0.96
N ALA A 382 -127.16 -82.52 0.06
CA ALA A 382 -126.85 -83.33 -1.13
C ALA A 382 -127.97 -83.91 -2.02
N ASN A 383 -128.05 -83.46 -3.29
CA ASN A 383 -127.59 -84.24 -4.45
C ASN A 383 -127.66 -83.42 -5.77
N SER A 384 -126.67 -83.60 -6.64
CA SER A 384 -126.54 -82.94 -7.96
C SER A 384 -127.30 -83.65 -9.08
N PRO A 385 -127.59 -82.94 -10.20
CA PRO A 385 -127.55 -83.54 -11.53
C PRO A 385 -126.52 -82.83 -12.44
N VAL A 386 -125.33 -83.44 -12.55
CA VAL A 386 -124.22 -83.13 -13.48
C VAL A 386 -124.47 -83.81 -14.84
N GLY A 387 -125.57 -83.47 -15.51
CA GLY A 387 -125.88 -84.07 -16.82
C GLY A 387 -125.42 -83.21 -18.01
N ALA A 388 -125.71 -81.91 -17.97
CA ALA A 388 -125.66 -81.08 -19.17
C ALA A 388 -124.32 -80.36 -19.39
N VAL A 389 -123.55 -80.09 -18.33
CA VAL A 389 -122.33 -79.26 -18.41
C VAL A 389 -121.12 -80.03 -18.96
N SER A 390 -121.11 -81.36 -18.87
CA SER A 390 -119.97 -82.18 -19.33
C SER A 390 -119.87 -82.26 -20.87
N GLY A 391 -120.97 -82.10 -21.61
CA GLY A 391 -120.98 -82.18 -23.07
C GLY A 391 -120.46 -80.92 -23.78
N LEU A 392 -120.49 -79.76 -23.12
CA LEU A 392 -120.09 -78.50 -23.74
C LEU A 392 -118.58 -78.22 -23.60
N LEU A 393 -117.97 -78.64 -22.48
CA LEU A 393 -116.54 -78.45 -22.22
C LEU A 393 -115.63 -79.40 -23.00
N HIS A 394 -116.12 -80.59 -23.37
CA HIS A 394 -115.34 -81.53 -24.20
C HIS A 394 -115.14 -81.08 -25.65
N ASN A 395 -115.95 -80.13 -26.14
CA ASN A 395 -115.79 -79.53 -27.48
C ASN A 395 -114.99 -78.22 -27.48
N LEU A 396 -114.70 -77.63 -26.31
CA LEU A 396 -113.97 -76.35 -26.24
C LEU A 396 -112.49 -76.51 -25.88
N LEU A 397 -112.08 -77.66 -25.32
CA LEU A 397 -110.69 -78.00 -25.02
C LEU A 397 -110.19 -79.19 -25.88
N GLY A 398 -110.49 -79.15 -27.18
CA GLY A 398 -109.74 -79.96 -28.15
C GLY A 398 -108.24 -79.65 -28.07
#